data_AF-A0A7H1B4E7-F1
#
_entry.id   AF-A0A7H1B4E7-F1
#
_cell.length_a   1.000
_cell.length_b   1.000
_cell.length_c   1.000
_cell.angle_alpha   90.00
_cell.angle_beta   90.00
_cell.angle_gamma   90.00
#
_symmetry.space_group_name_H-M   'P 1'
#
loop_
_entity.id
_entity.type
_entity.pdbx_description
1 polymer ?
#
loop_
_entity_poly.entity_id
_entity_poly.type
_entity_poly.pdbx_seq_one_letter_code
_entity_poly.pdbx_strand_id
1 'polypeptide(L)'
;MAVFVCAECGGRLTTDVLRVALPAHAHASYGNGIQLPVLMEAGTYAVDPEPWGPPWRTWDELAPGEAARRGVFLPVPRLSDAPAGAVVIAPGDVRGTRLVPEQSDGACCGMDGRDGPNMACASCASPVATRVDDCSLWQAVWFAPDAVRRMPTDGDAADPLAWEQVVDQVQPSAPFEPIATWGGGRYGTGHYWSWSPRWEAAAGQALAHLVAASEGQPLTVPDGLTAQVFQRALDALLPDGPPRRRAVLAGPGLPVAADGADVLLVPVHPQTGEPWDPPGAAHSAYRVPLPADLWLTLVRPQPRGPVPEPVSGGLPPLVRCDYPIPPGGRGHFWVDRWMFRRTAARLPAARHPWFREVIEHRAERGRSHGLF
;
A
#
# COMPACT_ATOMS: atom_id res chain seq x y z
N MET A 1 7.57 14.18 -19.40
CA MET A 1 8.33 13.25 -18.52
C MET A 1 9.26 14.03 -17.58
N ALA A 2 10.04 13.38 -16.71
CA ALA A 2 11.04 14.04 -15.88
C ALA A 2 12.28 13.17 -15.63
N VAL A 3 13.37 13.81 -15.24
CA VAL A 3 14.58 13.15 -14.76
C VAL A 3 15.02 13.76 -13.45
N PHE A 4 15.63 12.96 -12.59
CA PHE A 4 16.26 13.45 -11.39
C PHE A 4 17.75 13.61 -11.61
N VAL A 5 18.28 14.74 -11.19
CA VAL A 5 19.71 15.06 -11.22
C VAL A 5 20.20 15.32 -9.81
N CYS A 6 21.49 15.07 -9.55
CA CYS A 6 22.12 15.42 -8.28
C CYS A 6 22.00 16.93 -8.05
N ALA A 7 21.55 17.33 -6.86
CA ALA A 7 21.43 18.73 -6.50
C ALA A 7 22.78 19.46 -6.60
N GLU A 8 23.87 18.79 -6.21
CA GLU A 8 25.20 19.40 -6.11
C GLU A 8 25.94 19.52 -7.44
N CYS A 9 26.04 18.44 -8.21
CA CYS A 9 26.84 18.44 -9.45
C CYS A 9 26.00 18.46 -10.73
N GLY A 10 24.67 18.34 -10.63
CA GLY A 10 23.79 18.23 -11.80
C GLY A 10 23.90 16.92 -12.57
N GLY A 11 24.67 15.94 -12.08
CA GLY A 11 24.81 14.63 -12.70
C GLY A 11 23.47 13.89 -12.74
N ARG A 12 23.14 13.28 -13.87
CA ARG A 12 21.87 12.56 -14.08
C ARG A 12 21.81 11.29 -13.21
N LEU A 13 20.69 11.12 -12.48
CA LEU A 13 20.50 10.05 -11.51
C LEU A 13 19.43 9.01 -11.92
N THR A 14 18.65 9.28 -12.96
CA THR A 14 17.56 8.37 -13.40
C THR A 14 17.47 8.25 -14.91
N THR A 15 16.77 7.23 -15.40
CA THR A 15 16.09 7.24 -16.71
C THR A 15 14.99 8.31 -16.76
N ASP A 16 14.35 8.48 -17.91
CA ASP A 16 13.16 9.34 -17.99
C ASP A 16 12.01 8.64 -17.30
N VAL A 17 11.36 9.34 -16.37
CA VAL A 17 10.31 8.79 -15.52
C VAL A 17 9.05 9.62 -15.53
N LEU A 18 7.92 8.95 -15.31
CA LEU A 18 6.59 9.51 -15.22
C LEU A 18 6.10 9.51 -13.78
N ARG A 19 5.41 10.59 -13.38
CA ARG A 19 4.86 10.68 -12.02
C ARG A 19 3.62 9.80 -11.92
N VAL A 20 3.55 9.02 -10.84
CA VAL A 20 2.36 8.26 -10.45
C VAL A 20 2.05 8.48 -8.96
N ALA A 21 0.90 7.98 -8.52
CA ALA A 21 0.51 7.95 -7.11
C ALA A 21 1.43 7.00 -6.33
N LEU A 22 1.70 7.33 -5.06
CA LEU A 22 2.43 6.43 -4.18
C LEU A 22 1.61 5.15 -3.94
N PRO A 23 2.14 3.95 -4.19
CA PRO A 23 1.41 2.72 -3.92
C PRO A 23 1.02 2.60 -2.44
N ALA A 24 -0.20 2.13 -2.16
CA ALA A 24 -0.71 1.95 -0.79
C ALA A 24 0.18 1.08 0.09
N HIS A 25 0.94 0.16 -0.51
CA HIS A 25 1.85 -0.76 0.16
C HIS A 25 3.28 -0.25 0.31
N ALA A 26 3.58 1.01 -0.03
CA ALA A 26 4.95 1.55 -0.04
C ALA A 26 5.69 1.48 1.31
N HIS A 27 4.96 1.49 2.43
CA HIS A 27 5.53 1.35 3.78
C HIS A 27 5.16 0.03 4.46
N ALA A 28 4.56 -0.90 3.72
CA ALA A 28 4.18 -2.20 4.24
C ALA A 28 5.40 -3.13 4.25
N SER A 29 5.40 -4.07 5.19
CA SER A 29 6.35 -5.17 5.25
C SER A 29 5.57 -6.47 5.33
N TYR A 30 6.06 -7.56 4.72
CA TYR A 30 5.31 -8.80 4.64
C TYR A 30 6.10 -10.03 5.07
N GLY A 31 5.62 -10.69 6.11
CA GLY A 31 6.19 -11.94 6.61
C GLY A 31 7.65 -11.80 7.07
N ASN A 32 8.39 -12.89 6.99
CA ASN A 32 9.82 -12.95 7.26
C ASN A 32 10.50 -13.82 6.18
N GLY A 33 11.65 -13.39 5.65
CA GLY A 33 12.37 -14.09 4.60
C GLY A 33 11.64 -14.11 3.24
N ILE A 34 10.68 -13.21 3.03
CA ILE A 34 9.91 -13.12 1.78
C ILE A 34 10.64 -12.28 0.74
N GLN A 35 10.64 -12.71 -0.51
CA GLN A 35 11.14 -11.91 -1.62
C GLN A 35 9.97 -11.10 -2.21
N LEU A 36 9.80 -9.87 -1.74
CA LEU A 36 8.82 -8.95 -2.32
C LEU A 36 9.35 -8.37 -3.63
N PRO A 37 8.46 -8.10 -4.59
CA PRO A 37 8.84 -7.55 -5.89
C PRO A 37 9.20 -6.06 -5.77
N VAL A 38 9.56 -5.46 -6.90
CA VAL A 38 9.82 -4.02 -7.00
C VAL A 38 8.52 -3.25 -6.70
N LEU A 39 8.64 -2.21 -5.87
CA LEU A 39 7.53 -1.38 -5.44
C LEU A 39 6.88 -0.60 -6.60
N MET A 40 7.74 0.01 -7.42
CA MET A 40 7.34 0.89 -8.52
C MET A 40 7.41 0.17 -9.86
N GLU A 41 6.49 0.48 -10.76
CA GLU A 41 6.61 0.08 -12.16
C GLU A 41 7.80 0.80 -12.82
N ALA A 42 8.51 0.12 -13.72
CA ALA A 42 9.64 0.70 -14.43
C ALA A 42 9.23 1.95 -15.21
N GLY A 43 10.08 2.97 -15.22
CA GLY A 43 9.81 4.26 -15.85
C GLY A 43 8.85 5.14 -15.06
N THR A 44 8.52 4.81 -13.80
CA THR A 44 7.63 5.62 -12.95
C THR A 44 8.31 6.06 -11.66
N TYR A 45 7.86 7.18 -11.09
CA TYR A 45 8.24 7.62 -9.76
C TYR A 45 7.03 8.13 -8.98
N ALA A 46 7.09 8.02 -7.66
CA ALA A 46 6.14 8.66 -6.75
C ALA A 46 6.88 9.55 -5.75
N VAL A 47 6.14 10.47 -5.14
CA VAL A 47 6.65 11.33 -4.06
C VAL A 47 5.92 10.94 -2.80
N ASP A 48 6.67 10.61 -1.74
CA ASP A 48 6.10 10.35 -0.43
C ASP A 48 5.86 11.66 0.31
N PRO A 49 4.59 12.00 0.62
CA PRO A 49 4.28 13.20 1.37
C PRO A 49 4.70 13.12 2.85
N GLU A 50 5.03 11.93 3.35
CA GLU A 50 5.41 11.73 4.75
C GLU A 50 6.93 11.80 4.94
N PRO A 51 7.39 12.35 6.08
CA PRO A 51 8.76 12.16 6.56
C PRO A 51 9.10 10.67 6.70
N TRP A 52 10.21 10.25 6.10
CA TRP A 52 10.74 8.89 6.26
C TRP A 52 12.27 8.87 6.26
N GLY A 53 12.84 8.06 7.14
CA GLY A 53 14.28 7.93 7.33
C GLY A 53 14.75 8.52 8.66
N PRO A 54 16.04 8.33 9.01
CA PRO A 54 16.61 8.93 10.21
C PRO A 54 16.74 10.46 10.08
N PRO A 55 16.84 11.18 11.21
CA PRO A 55 16.80 10.65 12.58
C PRO A 55 15.38 10.26 13.01
N TRP A 56 15.29 9.24 13.86
CA TRP A 56 14.03 8.71 14.39
C TRP A 56 13.86 9.14 15.85
N ARG A 57 12.68 9.67 16.21
CA ARG A 57 12.28 9.93 17.60
C ARG A 57 11.10 9.08 18.02
N THR A 58 11.11 8.65 19.27
CA THR A 58 9.99 7.99 19.94
C THR A 58 8.91 9.01 20.28
N TRP A 59 7.71 8.52 20.59
CA TRP A 59 6.59 9.36 20.97
C TRP A 59 6.86 10.22 22.22
N ASP A 60 7.55 9.65 23.20
CA ASP A 60 7.81 10.30 24.50
C ASP A 60 8.85 11.43 24.40
N GLU A 61 9.66 11.44 23.34
CA GLU A 61 10.63 12.50 23.05
C GLU A 61 10.00 13.73 22.37
N LEU A 62 8.73 13.66 21.99
CA LEU A 62 8.04 14.76 21.31
C LEU A 62 7.54 15.81 22.29
N ALA A 63 7.67 17.08 21.91
CA ALA A 63 7.06 18.17 22.67
C ALA A 63 5.52 18.06 22.63
N PRO A 64 4.81 18.52 23.69
CA PRO A 64 3.35 18.55 23.68
C PRO A 64 2.78 19.20 22.41
N GLY A 65 1.87 18.49 21.75
CA GLY A 65 1.22 18.94 20.50
C GLY A 65 2.09 18.89 19.24
N GLU A 66 3.35 18.47 19.32
CA GLU A 66 4.23 18.34 18.16
C GLU A 66 3.72 17.30 17.16
N ALA A 67 3.35 16.10 17.63
CA ALA A 67 2.77 15.06 16.78
C ALA A 67 1.54 15.56 16.01
N ALA A 68 0.64 16.30 16.69
CA ALA A 68 -0.58 16.82 16.08
C ALA A 68 -0.30 17.87 15.00
N ARG A 69 0.75 18.71 15.17
CA ARG A 69 1.22 19.63 14.13
C ARG A 69 1.76 18.90 12.90
N ARG A 70 2.29 17.69 13.10
CA ARG A 70 2.73 16.77 12.04
C ARG A 70 1.60 15.87 11.51
N GLY A 71 0.35 16.11 11.90
CA GLY A 71 -0.80 15.32 11.46
C GLY A 71 -0.91 13.93 12.10
N VAL A 72 -0.20 13.66 13.19
CA VAL A 72 -0.25 12.37 13.91
C VAL A 72 -0.96 12.56 15.26
N PHE A 73 -2.04 11.83 15.47
CA PHE A 73 -2.97 11.99 16.59
C PHE A 73 -3.03 10.77 17.54
N LEU A 74 -2.39 9.66 17.19
CA LEU A 74 -2.19 8.48 18.04
C LEU A 74 -0.70 8.15 18.19
N PRO A 75 -0.29 7.55 19.33
CA PRO A 75 1.06 7.06 19.51
C PRO A 75 1.50 6.08 18.42
N VAL A 76 2.64 6.37 17.81
CA VAL A 76 3.34 5.49 16.87
C VAL A 76 4.73 5.16 17.41
N PRO A 77 5.33 4.00 17.07
CA PRO A 77 6.59 3.58 17.67
C PRO A 77 7.74 4.56 17.45
N ARG A 78 7.83 5.13 16.25
CA ARG A 78 8.84 6.12 15.85
C ARG A 78 8.24 7.11 14.85
N LEU A 79 8.67 8.36 14.94
CA LEU A 79 8.49 9.38 13.92
C LEU A 79 9.83 9.74 13.31
N SER A 80 9.83 10.00 12.00
CA SER A 80 10.97 10.54 11.28
C SER A 80 11.02 12.06 11.43
N ASP A 81 12.23 12.60 11.62
CA ASP A 81 12.55 14.01 11.46
C ASP A 81 13.19 14.32 10.10
N ALA A 82 13.30 13.33 9.21
CA ALA A 82 13.76 13.55 7.86
C ALA A 82 12.78 14.49 7.11
N PRO A 83 13.24 15.20 6.07
CA PRO A 83 12.35 15.98 5.23
C PRO A 83 11.33 15.08 4.53
N ALA A 84 10.09 15.57 4.41
CA ALA A 84 9.08 14.96 3.56
C ALA A 84 9.42 15.17 2.07
N GLY A 85 8.77 14.41 1.18
CA GLY A 85 8.94 14.57 -0.27
C GLY A 85 9.99 13.63 -0.87
N ALA A 86 10.35 12.55 -0.18
CA ALA A 86 11.26 11.54 -0.73
C ALA A 86 10.70 10.98 -2.04
N VAL A 87 11.57 10.77 -3.02
CA VAL A 87 11.18 10.30 -4.35
C VAL A 87 11.49 8.82 -4.46
N VAL A 88 10.46 8.00 -4.67
CA VAL A 88 10.62 6.56 -4.86
C VAL A 88 10.59 6.17 -6.32
N ILE A 89 11.48 5.26 -6.70
CA ILE A 89 11.62 4.74 -8.06
C ILE A 89 11.98 3.24 -8.02
N ALA A 90 11.75 2.56 -9.14
CA ALA A 90 12.27 1.21 -9.34
C ALA A 90 13.81 1.23 -9.35
N PRO A 91 14.50 0.29 -8.66
CA PRO A 91 15.96 0.27 -8.66
C PRO A 91 16.59 0.17 -10.05
N GLY A 92 15.89 -0.44 -11.01
CA GLY A 92 16.32 -0.58 -12.40
C GLY A 92 16.35 0.72 -13.21
N ASP A 93 15.75 1.79 -12.71
CA ASP A 93 15.73 3.11 -13.38
C ASP A 93 16.80 4.07 -12.88
N VAL A 94 17.55 3.69 -11.84
CA VAL A 94 18.62 4.52 -11.28
C VAL A 94 19.86 4.50 -12.17
N ARG A 95 20.48 5.65 -12.40
CA ARG A 95 21.69 5.84 -13.22
C ARG A 95 22.69 6.70 -12.45
N GLY A 96 23.98 6.64 -12.79
CA GLY A 96 24.96 7.60 -12.25
C GLY A 96 25.11 7.59 -10.72
N THR A 97 24.74 6.49 -10.05
CA THR A 97 24.90 6.29 -8.61
C THR A 97 25.78 5.09 -8.32
N ARG A 98 26.42 5.08 -7.16
CA ARG A 98 27.12 3.93 -6.60
C ARG A 98 26.60 3.63 -5.20
N LEU A 99 26.59 2.36 -4.82
CA LEU A 99 26.39 1.98 -3.42
C LEU A 99 27.58 2.46 -2.58
N VAL A 100 27.31 2.76 -1.32
CA VAL A 100 28.31 3.08 -0.31
C VAL A 100 28.29 1.94 0.71
N PRO A 101 29.11 0.88 0.54
CA PRO A 101 29.01 -0.34 1.32
C PRO A 101 29.05 -0.11 2.84
N GLU A 102 29.80 0.89 3.29
CA GLU A 102 29.93 1.27 4.70
C GLU A 102 28.65 1.86 5.29
N GLN A 103 27.71 2.30 4.44
CA GLN A 103 26.39 2.83 4.77
C GLN A 103 25.28 1.86 4.33
N SER A 104 25.65 0.72 3.74
CA SER A 104 24.75 -0.33 3.26
C SER A 104 24.54 -1.40 4.33
N ASP A 105 24.55 -1.02 5.62
CA ASP A 105 24.24 -1.97 6.67
C ASP A 105 22.81 -2.51 6.45
N GLY A 106 22.65 -3.79 6.77
CA GLY A 106 21.53 -4.58 6.32
C GLY A 106 20.91 -5.36 7.45
N ALA A 107 19.60 -5.60 7.34
CA ALA A 107 18.97 -6.67 8.09
C ALA A 107 18.93 -7.93 7.23
N CYS A 108 18.90 -9.09 7.90
CA CYS A 108 18.75 -10.46 7.42
C CYS A 108 19.28 -10.83 6.02
N CYS A 109 18.69 -10.30 4.94
CA CYS A 109 18.92 -10.70 3.55
C CYS A 109 19.35 -9.56 2.61
N GLY A 110 19.40 -8.30 3.06
CA GLY A 110 19.73 -7.15 2.21
C GLY A 110 19.72 -5.80 2.95
N MET A 111 19.60 -4.70 2.21
CA MET A 111 19.54 -3.35 2.81
C MET A 111 18.09 -2.99 3.16
N ASP A 112 17.83 -2.63 4.40
CA ASP A 112 16.49 -2.20 4.82
C ASP A 112 16.30 -0.67 4.82
N GLY A 113 17.39 0.07 4.61
CA GLY A 113 17.40 1.53 4.47
C GLY A 113 17.21 2.31 5.78
N ARG A 114 17.22 1.66 6.96
CA ARG A 114 16.94 2.31 8.25
C ARG A 114 17.93 3.41 8.63
N ASP A 115 19.17 3.30 8.12
CA ASP A 115 20.29 4.19 8.44
C ASP A 115 20.41 5.39 7.48
N GLY A 116 19.48 5.52 6.54
CA GLY A 116 19.42 6.65 5.62
C GLY A 116 20.15 6.38 4.30
N PRO A 117 20.70 7.40 3.62
CA PRO A 117 21.30 7.24 2.31
C PRO A 117 22.44 6.23 2.29
N ASN A 118 22.33 5.22 1.44
CA ASN A 118 23.35 4.20 1.19
C ASN A 118 23.81 4.18 -0.28
N MET A 119 23.38 5.18 -1.05
CA MET A 119 23.79 5.46 -2.42
C MET A 119 24.32 6.88 -2.53
N ALA A 120 25.41 7.03 -3.29
CA ALA A 120 26.03 8.31 -3.60
C ALA A 120 26.05 8.58 -5.10
N CYS A 121 26.05 9.86 -5.48
CA CYS A 121 26.31 10.27 -6.86
C CYS A 121 27.69 9.76 -7.30
N ALA A 122 27.76 9.11 -8.46
CA ALA A 122 29.01 8.58 -8.98
C ALA A 122 30.01 9.70 -9.37
N SER A 123 29.52 10.91 -9.67
CA SER A 123 30.34 12.03 -10.12
C SER A 123 30.92 12.86 -8.98
N CYS A 124 30.15 13.15 -7.92
CA CYS A 124 30.60 14.02 -6.82
C CYS A 124 30.62 13.35 -5.45
N ALA A 125 30.25 12.07 -5.35
CA ALA A 125 30.19 11.29 -4.11
C ALA A 125 29.21 11.80 -3.04
N SER A 126 28.40 12.84 -3.30
CA SER A 126 27.33 13.26 -2.39
C SER A 126 26.31 12.12 -2.17
N PRO A 127 25.87 11.85 -0.94
CA PRO A 127 24.77 10.93 -0.66
C PRO A 127 23.49 11.44 -1.32
N VAL A 128 22.78 10.58 -2.06
CA VAL A 128 21.59 10.99 -2.83
C VAL A 128 20.37 10.12 -2.60
N ALA A 129 20.56 8.84 -2.22
CA ALA A 129 19.44 7.91 -2.12
C ALA A 129 19.67 6.77 -1.13
N THR A 130 18.57 6.14 -0.75
CA THR A 130 18.50 4.91 0.04
C THR A 130 17.91 3.79 -0.81
N ARG A 131 18.69 2.75 -1.06
CA ARG A 131 18.25 1.49 -1.64
C ARG A 131 17.70 0.59 -0.54
N VAL A 132 16.54 0.00 -0.81
CA VAL A 132 15.90 -1.03 0.00
C VAL A 132 15.75 -2.29 -0.85
N ASP A 133 16.31 -3.40 -0.37
CA ASP A 133 16.20 -4.73 -0.97
C ASP A 133 16.29 -5.89 0.03
N ASP A 134 16.15 -5.61 1.34
CA ASP A 134 16.01 -6.66 2.35
C ASP A 134 14.71 -7.47 2.17
N CYS A 135 14.75 -8.71 2.65
CA CYS A 135 13.58 -9.58 2.70
C CYS A 135 12.41 -8.91 3.43
N SER A 136 11.20 -9.25 3.00
CA SER A 136 9.96 -8.76 3.60
C SER A 136 9.71 -7.26 3.38
N LEU A 137 10.59 -6.55 2.67
CA LEU A 137 10.44 -5.16 2.24
C LEU A 137 10.35 -5.06 0.73
N TRP A 138 9.58 -4.09 0.24
CA TRP A 138 9.46 -3.84 -1.19
C TRP A 138 10.75 -3.27 -1.75
N GLN A 139 11.22 -3.83 -2.87
CA GLN A 139 12.46 -3.35 -3.48
C GLN A 139 12.25 -1.97 -4.08
N ALA A 140 13.06 -1.00 -3.66
CA ALA A 140 12.89 0.39 -4.04
C ALA A 140 14.19 1.18 -3.89
N VAL A 141 14.27 2.32 -4.58
CA VAL A 141 15.25 3.37 -4.28
C VAL A 141 14.50 4.65 -3.93
N TRP A 142 14.87 5.25 -2.80
CA TRP A 142 14.31 6.47 -2.25
C TRP A 142 15.35 7.59 -2.34
N PHE A 143 15.19 8.54 -3.26
CA PHE A 143 16.04 9.73 -3.29
C PHE A 143 15.68 10.67 -2.14
N ALA A 144 16.71 11.17 -1.46
CA ALA A 144 16.54 12.21 -0.46
C ALA A 144 16.08 13.50 -1.15
N PRO A 145 14.99 14.14 -0.68
CA PRO A 145 14.36 15.26 -1.38
C PRO A 145 15.31 16.43 -1.64
N ASP A 146 16.18 16.72 -0.67
CA ASP A 146 17.13 17.85 -0.76
C ASP A 146 18.39 17.52 -1.56
N ALA A 147 18.64 16.24 -1.86
CA ALA A 147 19.83 15.79 -2.57
C ALA A 147 19.64 15.68 -4.09
N VAL A 148 18.39 15.85 -4.56
CA VAL A 148 18.05 15.74 -5.98
C VAL A 148 17.19 16.90 -6.46
N ARG A 149 17.32 17.23 -7.76
CA ARG A 149 16.45 18.18 -8.43
C ARG A 149 15.72 17.48 -9.56
N ARG A 150 14.41 17.72 -9.65
CA ARG A 150 13.58 17.28 -10.78
C ARG A 150 13.80 18.24 -11.95
N MET A 151 14.19 17.69 -13.09
CA MET A 151 14.28 18.41 -14.36
C MET A 151 13.20 17.87 -15.32
N PRO A 152 12.37 18.73 -15.92
CA PRO A 152 11.50 18.29 -17.00
C PRO A 152 12.36 17.83 -18.18
N THR A 153 11.92 16.80 -18.89
CA THR A 153 12.50 16.41 -20.18
C THR A 153 11.56 16.80 -21.31
N ASP A 154 12.13 17.05 -22.48
CA ASP A 154 11.40 17.32 -23.72
C ASP A 154 10.61 16.06 -24.12
N GLY A 155 9.41 15.97 -23.60
CA GLY A 155 8.45 14.92 -23.84
C GLY A 155 7.15 15.32 -23.18
N ASP A 156 6.08 15.37 -23.98
CA ASP A 156 4.77 15.89 -23.57
C ASP A 156 4.41 15.37 -22.19
N ALA A 157 4.19 16.29 -21.25
CA ALA A 157 3.54 15.96 -20.00
C ALA A 157 2.09 15.64 -20.38
N ALA A 158 1.83 14.37 -20.72
CA ALA A 158 0.48 13.92 -20.97
C ALA A 158 -0.35 14.23 -19.74
N ASP A 159 -1.50 14.86 -19.95
CA ASP A 159 -2.48 15.06 -18.89
C ASP A 159 -2.82 13.69 -18.26
N PRO A 160 -3.11 13.66 -16.95
CA PRO A 160 -3.60 12.44 -16.33
C PRO A 160 -4.79 11.88 -17.11
N LEU A 161 -4.83 10.55 -17.21
CA LEU A 161 -5.92 9.84 -17.88
C LEU A 161 -7.26 10.22 -17.26
N ALA A 162 -8.29 10.29 -18.09
CA ALA A 162 -9.66 10.37 -17.59
C ALA A 162 -10.05 9.05 -16.90
N TRP A 163 -11.02 9.11 -15.98
CA TRP A 163 -11.43 7.93 -15.21
C TRP A 163 -11.92 6.77 -16.08
N GLU A 164 -12.56 7.06 -17.20
CA GLU A 164 -12.99 6.04 -18.17
C GLU A 164 -11.79 5.27 -18.72
N GLN A 165 -10.72 5.98 -19.07
CA GLN A 165 -9.48 5.40 -19.57
C GLN A 165 -8.74 4.60 -18.49
N VAL A 166 -8.79 5.07 -17.22
CA VAL A 166 -8.23 4.34 -16.08
C VAL A 166 -8.92 2.99 -15.91
N VAL A 167 -10.26 2.95 -15.95
CA VAL A 167 -11.04 1.70 -15.79
C VAL A 167 -10.74 0.69 -16.90
N ASP A 168 -10.46 1.18 -18.11
CA ASP A 168 -10.14 0.35 -19.27
C ASP A 168 -8.69 -0.19 -19.24
N GLN A 169 -7.74 0.62 -18.77
CA GLN A 169 -6.30 0.30 -18.83
C GLN A 169 -5.78 -0.42 -17.59
N VAL A 170 -6.33 -0.13 -16.41
CA VAL A 170 -5.85 -0.75 -15.16
C VAL A 170 -6.26 -2.22 -15.13
N GLN A 171 -5.26 -3.08 -14.91
CA GLN A 171 -5.50 -4.50 -14.73
C GLN A 171 -5.98 -4.77 -13.30
N PRO A 172 -7.11 -5.48 -13.11
CA PRO A 172 -7.55 -5.88 -11.78
C PRO A 172 -6.49 -6.77 -11.12
N SER A 173 -6.16 -6.49 -9.86
CA SER A 173 -5.19 -7.32 -9.15
C SER A 173 -5.82 -8.61 -8.65
N ALA A 174 -5.07 -9.71 -8.78
CA ALA A 174 -5.49 -11.00 -8.23
C ALA A 174 -5.41 -10.95 -6.70
N PRO A 175 -6.45 -11.41 -5.98
CA PRO A 175 -6.42 -11.45 -4.52
C PRO A 175 -5.41 -12.47 -3.97
N PHE A 176 -5.03 -13.46 -4.78
CA PHE A 176 -4.05 -14.48 -4.44
C PHE A 176 -2.88 -14.46 -5.43
N GLU A 177 -1.66 -14.60 -4.92
CA GLU A 177 -0.44 -14.63 -5.71
C GLU A 177 0.60 -15.61 -5.12
N PRO A 178 1.54 -16.13 -5.93
CA PRO A 178 2.65 -16.91 -5.42
C PRO A 178 3.67 -16.01 -4.70
N ILE A 179 3.91 -16.29 -3.43
CA ILE A 179 4.86 -15.60 -2.57
C ILE A 179 6.19 -16.33 -2.58
N ALA A 180 7.22 -15.69 -3.13
CA ALA A 180 8.58 -16.21 -3.16
C ALA A 180 9.27 -16.07 -1.79
N THR A 181 10.11 -17.05 -1.43
CA THR A 181 10.84 -17.08 -0.15
C THR A 181 12.33 -17.26 -0.38
N TRP A 182 13.16 -16.53 0.36
CA TRP A 182 14.60 -16.78 0.41
C TRP A 182 14.88 -18.15 1.04
N GLY A 183 15.64 -19.00 0.34
CA GLY A 183 16.12 -20.29 0.88
C GLY A 183 15.28 -21.55 0.55
N GLY A 184 14.24 -21.44 -0.29
CA GLY A 184 13.38 -22.56 -0.64
C GLY A 184 12.33 -22.86 0.44
N GLY A 185 11.07 -23.04 0.07
CA GLY A 185 9.98 -23.27 1.01
C GLY A 185 10.09 -24.61 1.74
N ARG A 186 9.27 -24.80 2.80
CA ARG A 186 9.19 -26.06 3.59
C ARG A 186 8.97 -27.34 2.76
N TYR A 187 8.54 -27.20 1.51
CA TYR A 187 8.23 -28.28 0.58
C TYR A 187 9.12 -28.29 -0.67
N GLY A 188 10.24 -27.56 -0.67
CA GLY A 188 11.20 -27.54 -1.79
C GLY A 188 10.84 -26.63 -2.97
N THR A 189 9.63 -26.07 -3.00
CA THR A 189 9.27 -24.99 -3.94
C THR A 189 9.72 -23.65 -3.34
N GLY A 190 10.46 -22.82 -4.10
CA GLY A 190 10.88 -21.48 -3.66
C GLY A 190 9.75 -20.47 -3.43
N HIS A 191 8.49 -20.92 -3.40
CA HIS A 191 7.29 -20.10 -3.25
C HIS A 191 6.10 -20.89 -2.66
N TYR A 192 5.10 -20.16 -2.14
CA TYR A 192 3.79 -20.68 -1.70
C TYR A 192 2.66 -19.71 -2.11
N TRP A 193 1.43 -20.19 -2.29
CA TRP A 193 0.29 -19.30 -2.59
C TRP A 193 -0.31 -18.70 -1.32
N SER A 194 -0.54 -17.39 -1.33
CA SER A 194 -1.16 -16.64 -0.24
C SER A 194 -2.05 -15.53 -0.77
N TRP A 195 -2.76 -14.85 0.13
CA TRP A 195 -3.31 -13.53 -0.16
C TRP A 195 -2.18 -12.58 -0.57
N SER A 196 -2.48 -11.70 -1.53
CA SER A 196 -1.51 -10.73 -2.02
C SER A 196 -1.12 -9.76 -0.90
N PRO A 197 0.18 -9.54 -0.64
CA PRO A 197 0.66 -8.52 0.30
C PRO A 197 0.15 -7.11 -0.07
N ARG A 198 -0.08 -6.85 -1.37
CA ARG A 198 -0.68 -5.59 -1.82
C ARG A 198 -2.11 -5.44 -1.32
N TRP A 199 -2.86 -6.54 -1.32
CA TRP A 199 -4.24 -6.58 -0.82
C TRP A 199 -4.28 -6.37 0.69
N GLU A 200 -3.46 -7.09 1.45
CA GLU A 200 -3.42 -6.96 2.92
C GLU A 200 -3.03 -5.54 3.36
N ALA A 201 -2.04 -4.93 2.70
CA ALA A 201 -1.61 -3.55 2.94
C ALA A 201 -2.69 -2.52 2.62
N ALA A 202 -3.30 -2.61 1.43
CA ALA A 202 -4.36 -1.71 1.00
C ALA A 202 -5.62 -1.85 1.87
N ALA A 203 -5.98 -3.08 2.27
CA ALA A 203 -7.07 -3.32 3.20
C ALA A 203 -6.77 -2.73 4.58
N GLY A 204 -5.50 -2.72 5.03
CA GLY A 204 -5.07 -2.03 6.25
C GLY A 204 -5.43 -0.56 6.25
N GLN A 205 -5.06 0.13 5.17
CA GLN A 205 -5.40 1.55 5.00
C GLN A 205 -6.92 1.75 4.94
N ALA A 206 -7.62 1.00 4.10
CA ALA A 206 -9.07 1.13 3.91
C ALA A 206 -9.87 0.81 5.18
N LEU A 207 -9.44 -0.17 5.98
CA LEU A 207 -10.07 -0.51 7.25
C LEU A 207 -9.99 0.66 8.25
N ALA A 208 -8.87 1.39 8.30
CA ALA A 208 -8.74 2.57 9.15
C ALA A 208 -9.78 3.65 8.76
N HIS A 209 -9.97 3.86 7.45
CA HIS A 209 -11.00 4.75 6.93
C HIS A 209 -12.42 4.26 7.24
N LEU A 210 -12.70 2.96 7.10
CA LEU A 210 -14.01 2.37 7.44
C LEU A 210 -14.34 2.53 8.93
N VAL A 211 -13.37 2.27 9.82
CA VAL A 211 -13.56 2.48 11.26
C VAL A 211 -13.79 3.95 11.56
N ALA A 212 -13.11 4.89 10.89
CA ALA A 212 -13.36 6.32 11.07
C ALA A 212 -14.76 6.71 10.60
N ALA A 213 -15.16 6.21 9.42
CA ALA A 213 -16.47 6.45 8.82
C ALA A 213 -17.63 5.83 9.61
N SER A 214 -17.35 4.82 10.44
CA SER A 214 -18.34 4.18 11.31
C SER A 214 -18.87 5.11 12.40
N GLU A 215 -18.10 6.11 12.81
CA GLU A 215 -18.39 6.97 13.98
C GLU A 215 -18.73 6.17 15.25
N GLY A 216 -18.08 5.00 15.41
CA GLY A 216 -18.29 4.09 16.53
C GLY A 216 -19.58 3.27 16.46
N GLN A 217 -20.29 3.29 15.32
CA GLN A 217 -21.48 2.49 15.08
C GLN A 217 -21.15 1.19 14.32
N PRO A 218 -21.99 0.14 14.42
CA PRO A 218 -21.82 -1.06 13.60
C PRO A 218 -21.98 -0.72 12.11
N LEU A 219 -21.05 -1.20 11.29
CA LEU A 219 -20.92 -0.92 9.85
C LEU A 219 -20.94 -2.22 9.06
N THR A 220 -21.75 -2.29 8.00
CA THR A 220 -21.72 -3.40 7.03
C THR A 220 -21.09 -3.00 5.72
N VAL A 221 -20.42 -3.95 5.08
CA VAL A 221 -19.88 -3.84 3.72
C VAL A 221 -20.66 -4.75 2.76
N PRO A 222 -20.53 -4.57 1.44
CA PRO A 222 -21.13 -5.48 0.46
C PRO A 222 -20.67 -6.94 0.64
N ASP A 223 -21.55 -7.89 0.29
CA ASP A 223 -21.26 -9.32 0.31
C ASP A 223 -20.10 -9.72 -0.63
N GLY A 224 -19.70 -10.98 -0.57
CA GLY A 224 -18.68 -11.55 -1.46
C GLY A 224 -17.26 -11.23 -0.99
N LEU A 225 -16.38 -10.82 -1.91
CA LEU A 225 -14.97 -10.58 -1.59
C LEU A 225 -14.78 -9.39 -0.63
N THR A 226 -15.62 -8.36 -0.74
CA THR A 226 -15.56 -7.19 0.16
C THR A 226 -15.84 -7.61 1.61
N ALA A 227 -16.85 -8.43 1.84
CA ALA A 227 -17.13 -9.01 3.16
C ALA A 227 -16.00 -9.93 3.66
N GLN A 228 -15.39 -10.73 2.79
CA GLN A 228 -14.25 -11.59 3.15
C GLN A 228 -13.03 -10.77 3.62
N VAL A 229 -12.79 -9.60 3.01
CA VAL A 229 -11.66 -8.72 3.33
C VAL A 229 -11.94 -7.89 4.60
N PHE A 230 -13.13 -7.32 4.74
CA PHE A 230 -13.38 -6.29 5.76
C PHE A 230 -14.32 -6.71 6.90
N GLN A 231 -15.38 -7.48 6.64
CA GLN A 231 -16.47 -7.64 7.62
C GLN A 231 -15.98 -8.27 8.92
N ARG A 232 -15.15 -9.31 8.83
CA ARG A 232 -14.56 -9.97 10.02
C ARG A 232 -13.75 -9.00 10.89
N ALA A 233 -12.99 -8.10 10.28
CA ALA A 233 -12.19 -7.12 11.01
C ALA A 233 -13.07 -6.02 11.61
N LEU A 234 -14.12 -5.60 10.89
CA LEU A 234 -15.11 -4.62 11.37
C LEU A 234 -15.88 -5.16 12.58
N ASP A 235 -16.38 -6.39 12.51
CA ASP A 235 -17.14 -7.03 13.60
C ASP A 235 -16.30 -7.14 14.89
N ALA A 236 -14.99 -7.30 14.76
CA ALA A 236 -14.11 -7.39 15.92
C ALA A 236 -13.71 -6.03 16.51
N LEU A 237 -13.68 -4.98 15.68
CA LEU A 237 -13.26 -3.63 16.09
C LEU A 237 -14.45 -2.79 16.56
N LEU A 238 -15.60 -2.90 15.90
CA LEU A 238 -16.81 -2.11 16.15
C LEU A 238 -17.72 -2.81 17.17
N PRO A 239 -18.63 -2.08 17.85
CA PRO A 239 -19.53 -2.69 18.81
C PRO A 239 -20.54 -3.62 18.14
N ASP A 240 -21.00 -4.63 18.90
CA ASP A 240 -22.08 -5.51 18.47
C ASP A 240 -23.41 -4.74 18.39
N GLY A 241 -24.24 -5.05 17.38
CA GLY A 241 -25.56 -4.48 17.21
C GLY A 241 -26.04 -4.52 15.76
N PRO A 242 -27.31 -4.18 15.50
CA PRO A 242 -27.80 -4.08 14.13
C PRO A 242 -27.00 -3.01 13.37
N PRO A 243 -26.62 -3.26 12.11
CA PRO A 243 -25.86 -2.30 11.32
C PRO A 243 -26.64 -0.99 11.19
N ARG A 244 -25.98 0.09 11.59
CA ARG A 244 -26.55 1.45 11.51
C ARG A 244 -25.95 2.28 10.40
N ARG A 245 -24.82 1.82 9.85
CA ARG A 245 -24.18 2.41 8.68
C ARG A 245 -23.93 1.36 7.62
N ARG A 246 -24.02 1.77 6.36
CA ARG A 246 -23.77 0.90 5.22
C ARG A 246 -22.69 1.48 4.32
N ALA A 247 -21.68 0.66 4.04
CA ALA A 247 -20.69 0.94 3.02
C ALA A 247 -21.09 0.29 1.69
N VAL A 248 -20.81 0.96 0.58
CA VAL A 248 -21.04 0.44 -0.78
C VAL A 248 -19.84 0.69 -1.67
N LEU A 249 -19.64 -0.16 -2.67
CA LEU A 249 -18.68 0.12 -3.74
C LEU A 249 -19.26 1.19 -4.67
N ALA A 250 -18.48 2.24 -4.93
CA ALA A 250 -18.84 3.31 -5.86
C ALA A 250 -17.62 3.72 -6.69
N GLY A 251 -17.84 4.21 -7.90
CA GLY A 251 -16.76 4.62 -8.79
C GLY A 251 -17.22 4.82 -10.23
N PRO A 252 -16.26 5.10 -11.14
CA PRO A 252 -16.56 5.37 -12.54
C PRO A 252 -17.31 4.20 -13.19
N GLY A 253 -18.37 4.51 -13.94
CA GLY A 253 -19.19 3.51 -14.64
C GLY A 253 -20.16 2.70 -13.76
N LEU A 254 -20.15 2.89 -12.43
CA LEU A 254 -21.16 2.32 -11.55
C LEU A 254 -22.31 3.31 -11.29
N PRO A 255 -23.55 2.83 -11.14
CA PRO A 255 -24.63 3.68 -10.68
C PRO A 255 -24.31 4.18 -9.27
N VAL A 256 -24.34 5.49 -9.09
CA VAL A 256 -24.23 6.11 -7.76
C VAL A 256 -25.45 5.65 -6.96
N ALA A 257 -25.22 4.94 -5.85
CA ALA A 257 -26.31 4.45 -5.01
C ALA A 257 -27.16 5.64 -4.55
N ALA A 258 -28.39 5.71 -5.08
CA ALA A 258 -29.21 6.91 -4.99
C ALA A 258 -29.71 7.22 -3.57
N ASP A 259 -29.80 6.21 -2.68
CA ASP A 259 -30.32 6.41 -1.32
C ASP A 259 -29.63 5.51 -0.28
N GLY A 260 -29.16 6.11 0.82
CA GLY A 260 -28.89 5.44 2.09
C GLY A 260 -27.51 4.77 2.29
N ALA A 261 -26.48 5.14 1.52
CA ALA A 261 -25.10 4.72 1.80
C ALA A 261 -24.33 5.82 2.52
N ASP A 262 -23.85 5.55 3.74
CA ASP A 262 -23.08 6.50 4.54
C ASP A 262 -21.60 6.55 4.12
N VAL A 263 -21.12 5.45 3.52
CA VAL A 263 -19.70 5.24 3.21
C VAL A 263 -19.53 4.68 1.80
N LEU A 264 -18.59 5.24 1.04
CA LEU A 264 -18.28 4.84 -0.33
C LEU A 264 -16.86 4.31 -0.42
N LEU A 265 -16.70 3.04 -0.81
CA LEU A 265 -15.41 2.48 -1.19
C LEU A 265 -15.14 2.87 -2.65
N VAL A 266 -14.18 3.76 -2.87
CA VAL A 266 -13.92 4.43 -4.15
C VAL A 266 -12.48 4.18 -4.63
N PRO A 267 -12.25 4.11 -5.95
CA PRO A 267 -10.89 3.94 -6.47
C PRO A 267 -10.09 5.23 -6.32
N VAL A 268 -8.78 5.09 -6.17
CA VAL A 268 -7.78 6.17 -6.21
C VAL A 268 -7.11 6.19 -7.57
N HIS A 269 -7.00 7.38 -8.14
CA HIS A 269 -6.44 7.57 -9.47
C HIS A 269 -4.95 7.22 -9.49
N PRO A 270 -4.49 6.28 -10.33
CA PRO A 270 -3.13 5.75 -10.25
C PRO A 270 -2.05 6.77 -10.60
N GLN A 271 -2.37 7.85 -11.33
CA GLN A 271 -1.37 8.87 -11.68
C GLN A 271 -1.38 10.09 -10.74
N THR A 272 -2.51 10.40 -10.11
CA THR A 272 -2.67 11.64 -9.32
C THR A 272 -2.77 11.38 -7.83
N GLY A 273 -3.21 10.19 -7.42
CA GLY A 273 -3.45 9.86 -6.02
C GLY A 273 -4.78 10.40 -5.49
N GLU A 274 -5.58 11.06 -6.34
CA GLU A 274 -6.88 11.60 -5.93
C GLU A 274 -7.94 10.49 -5.91
N PRO A 275 -8.73 10.37 -4.83
CA PRO A 275 -9.87 9.46 -4.81
C PRO A 275 -10.93 9.93 -5.81
N TRP A 276 -11.65 8.99 -6.41
CA TRP A 276 -12.77 9.32 -7.29
C TRP A 276 -13.83 10.11 -6.54
N ASP A 277 -14.29 11.20 -7.17
CA ASP A 277 -15.28 12.10 -6.60
C ASP A 277 -16.67 11.80 -7.18
N PRO A 278 -17.65 11.37 -6.36
CA PRO A 278 -18.99 11.08 -6.85
C PRO A 278 -19.74 12.35 -7.24
N PRO A 279 -20.53 12.33 -8.33
CA PRO A 279 -21.41 13.44 -8.67
C PRO A 279 -22.62 13.51 -7.72
N GLY A 280 -23.11 14.73 -7.45
CA GLY A 280 -24.39 14.97 -6.77
C GLY A 280 -24.40 14.71 -5.25
N ALA A 281 -25.55 14.27 -4.72
CA ALA A 281 -25.79 14.12 -3.27
C ALA A 281 -24.87 13.10 -2.57
N ALA A 282 -24.25 12.18 -3.32
CA ALA A 282 -23.28 11.24 -2.79
C ALA A 282 -21.93 11.88 -2.41
N HIS A 283 -21.72 13.16 -2.74
CA HIS A 283 -20.52 13.92 -2.35
C HIS A 283 -20.36 14.08 -0.83
N SER A 284 -21.46 14.04 -0.06
CA SER A 284 -21.40 14.14 1.41
C SER A 284 -21.03 12.82 2.10
N ALA A 285 -21.05 11.69 1.41
CA ALA A 285 -20.70 10.40 1.99
C ALA A 285 -19.19 10.29 2.24
N TYR A 286 -18.80 9.56 3.29
CA TYR A 286 -17.38 9.39 3.60
C TYR A 286 -16.72 8.48 2.56
N ARG A 287 -15.63 8.95 1.95
CA ARG A 287 -14.88 8.21 0.93
C ARG A 287 -13.77 7.38 1.56
N VAL A 288 -13.82 6.08 1.31
CA VAL A 288 -12.79 5.10 1.68
C VAL A 288 -11.95 4.84 0.42
N PRO A 289 -10.71 5.32 0.37
CA PRO A 289 -9.84 5.15 -0.80
C PRO A 289 -9.39 3.69 -0.93
N LEU A 290 -9.42 3.17 -2.15
CA LEU A 290 -8.84 1.89 -2.54
C LEU A 290 -7.95 2.05 -3.77
N PRO A 291 -6.84 1.31 -3.89
CA PRO A 291 -6.13 1.21 -5.17
C PRO A 291 -7.07 0.79 -6.30
N ALA A 292 -6.95 1.42 -7.48
CA ALA A 292 -7.88 1.22 -8.59
C ALA A 292 -7.95 -0.25 -9.06
N ASP A 293 -6.81 -0.94 -9.08
CA ASP A 293 -6.69 -2.36 -9.42
C ASP A 293 -7.47 -3.27 -8.45
N LEU A 294 -7.39 -2.96 -7.16
CA LEU A 294 -8.09 -3.71 -6.11
C LEU A 294 -9.60 -3.43 -6.15
N TRP A 295 -9.97 -2.16 -6.30
CA TRP A 295 -11.36 -1.75 -6.48
C TRP A 295 -12.00 -2.42 -7.70
N LEU A 296 -11.28 -2.48 -8.83
CA LEU A 296 -11.75 -3.17 -10.05
C LEU A 296 -12.05 -4.64 -9.80
N THR A 297 -11.23 -5.33 -9.00
CA THR A 297 -11.49 -6.73 -8.62
C THR A 297 -12.72 -6.88 -7.72
N LEU A 298 -13.03 -5.90 -6.87
CA LEU A 298 -14.20 -5.93 -6.00
C LEU A 298 -15.51 -5.65 -6.75
N VAL A 299 -15.49 -4.79 -7.78
CA VAL A 299 -16.70 -4.39 -8.52
C VAL A 299 -17.00 -5.28 -9.72
N ARG A 300 -15.98 -5.93 -10.30
CA ARG A 300 -16.20 -6.86 -11.40
C ARG A 300 -16.79 -8.16 -10.84
N PRO A 301 -17.83 -8.73 -11.48
CA PRO A 301 -18.36 -10.02 -11.08
C PRO A 301 -17.23 -11.04 -11.12
N GLN A 302 -16.90 -11.65 -9.98
CA GLN A 302 -16.00 -12.79 -10.01
C GLN A 302 -16.64 -13.87 -10.88
N PRO A 303 -15.87 -14.52 -11.77
CA PRO A 303 -16.33 -15.75 -12.39
C PRO A 303 -16.80 -16.68 -11.27
N ARG A 304 -18.05 -17.14 -11.33
CA ARG A 304 -18.55 -18.11 -10.35
C ARG A 304 -17.69 -19.37 -10.45
N GLY A 305 -16.90 -19.65 -9.42
CA GLY A 305 -16.25 -20.93 -9.22
C GLY A 305 -14.81 -21.02 -9.76
N PRO A 306 -14.07 -22.04 -9.30
CA PRO A 306 -12.65 -22.18 -9.58
C PRO A 306 -12.44 -22.30 -11.09
N VAL A 307 -11.26 -21.87 -11.53
CA VAL A 307 -10.64 -22.18 -12.83
C VAL A 307 -11.19 -23.51 -13.37
N PRO A 308 -11.67 -23.59 -14.63
CA PRO A 308 -12.30 -24.79 -15.14
C PRO A 308 -11.39 -25.98 -14.85
N GLU A 309 -11.81 -26.85 -13.92
CA GLU A 309 -11.26 -28.20 -13.90
C GLU A 309 -11.56 -28.75 -15.30
N PRO A 310 -10.53 -29.22 -16.04
CA PRO A 310 -10.80 -29.81 -17.33
C PRO A 310 -11.85 -30.90 -17.14
N VAL A 311 -12.84 -30.92 -18.05
CA VAL A 311 -14.03 -31.80 -18.05
C VAL A 311 -13.67 -33.30 -17.90
N SER A 312 -12.38 -33.64 -17.99
CA SER A 312 -11.77 -34.95 -17.75
C SER A 312 -11.50 -35.33 -16.29
N GLY A 313 -11.89 -34.53 -15.28
CA GLY A 313 -11.83 -34.97 -13.87
C GLY A 313 -10.42 -35.03 -13.26
N GLY A 314 -9.50 -34.21 -13.77
CA GLY A 314 -8.14 -34.06 -13.25
C GLY A 314 -7.06 -34.18 -14.32
N LEU A 315 -5.99 -33.39 -14.19
CA LEU A 315 -4.78 -33.51 -15.00
C LEU A 315 -3.87 -34.64 -14.46
N PRO A 316 -3.25 -35.47 -15.32
CA PRO A 316 -2.30 -36.50 -14.91
C PRO A 316 -1.16 -35.92 -14.05
N PRO A 317 -0.60 -36.67 -13.09
CA PRO A 317 0.44 -36.18 -12.17
C PRO A 317 1.66 -35.56 -12.85
N LEU A 318 2.03 -36.03 -14.05
CA LEU A 318 3.18 -35.54 -14.82
C LEU A 318 2.91 -34.21 -15.55
N VAL A 319 1.65 -33.79 -15.67
CA VAL A 319 1.24 -32.50 -16.27
C VAL A 319 1.00 -31.42 -15.19
N ARG A 320 0.93 -31.83 -13.91
CA ARG A 320 0.80 -30.92 -12.75
C ARG A 320 2.09 -30.15 -12.43
N CYS A 321 3.22 -30.48 -13.06
CA CYS A 321 4.51 -29.90 -12.71
C CYS A 321 4.73 -28.47 -13.25
N ASP A 322 4.06 -28.07 -14.33
CA ASP A 322 4.39 -26.82 -15.02
C ASP A 322 3.47 -25.65 -14.67
N TYR A 323 2.33 -25.91 -14.01
CA TYR A 323 1.41 -24.86 -13.55
C TYR A 323 0.89 -25.20 -12.15
N PRO A 324 1.32 -24.46 -11.10
CA PRO A 324 0.71 -24.61 -9.80
C PRO A 324 -0.73 -24.10 -9.90
N ILE A 325 -1.69 -25.02 -9.81
CA ILE A 325 -3.11 -24.71 -9.64
C ILE A 325 -3.21 -23.78 -8.42
N PRO A 326 -3.82 -22.58 -8.51
CA PRO A 326 -4.02 -21.73 -7.35
C PRO A 326 -4.79 -22.56 -6.31
N PRO A 327 -4.21 -22.87 -5.14
CA PRO A 327 -4.97 -23.52 -4.09
C PRO A 327 -6.11 -22.57 -3.76
N GLY A 328 -7.35 -23.00 -3.98
CA GLY A 328 -8.52 -22.25 -3.54
C GLY A 328 -8.30 -21.82 -2.10
N GLY A 329 -8.31 -20.51 -1.85
CA GLY A 329 -7.77 -19.86 -0.65
C GLY A 329 -8.26 -20.47 0.66
N ARG A 330 -7.47 -21.40 1.22
CA ARG A 330 -7.75 -22.02 2.53
C ARG A 330 -7.28 -21.15 3.70
N GLY A 331 -6.69 -19.98 3.43
CA GLY A 331 -6.21 -19.04 4.44
C GLY A 331 -7.22 -17.93 4.71
N HIS A 332 -7.40 -17.57 5.99
CA HIS A 332 -8.08 -16.34 6.35
C HIS A 332 -7.37 -15.12 5.75
N PHE A 333 -8.14 -14.09 5.41
CA PHE A 333 -7.58 -12.79 5.04
C PHE A 333 -7.07 -12.09 6.29
N TRP A 334 -5.86 -11.52 6.21
CA TRP A 334 -5.23 -10.75 7.27
C TRP A 334 -5.10 -9.32 6.81
N VAL A 335 -5.46 -8.39 7.68
CA VAL A 335 -5.30 -6.97 7.38
C VAL A 335 -3.92 -6.56 7.88
N ASP A 336 -3.12 -5.87 7.05
CA ASP A 336 -1.81 -5.38 7.49
C ASP A 336 -1.99 -4.40 8.66
N ARG A 337 -1.58 -4.86 9.84
CA ARG A 337 -1.72 -4.14 11.09
C ARG A 337 -0.92 -2.84 11.12
N TRP A 338 0.27 -2.86 10.53
CA TRP A 338 1.14 -1.69 10.50
C TRP A 338 0.50 -0.60 9.65
N MET A 339 0.02 -0.95 8.46
CA MET A 339 -0.70 -0.03 7.57
C MET A 339 -1.97 0.50 8.21
N PHE A 340 -2.77 -0.37 8.84
CA PHE A 340 -3.96 0.03 9.61
C PHE A 340 -3.63 1.06 10.69
N ARG A 341 -2.65 0.80 11.56
CA ARG A 341 -2.28 1.72 12.64
C ARG A 341 -1.65 3.00 12.11
N ARG A 342 -0.80 2.92 11.08
CA ARG A 342 -0.16 4.08 10.45
C ARG A 342 -1.21 5.05 9.91
N THR A 343 -2.19 4.53 9.17
CA THR A 343 -3.29 5.33 8.62
C THR A 343 -4.21 5.85 9.73
N ALA A 344 -4.66 4.98 10.64
CA ALA A 344 -5.55 5.36 11.75
C ALA A 344 -4.96 6.50 12.61
N ALA A 345 -3.64 6.48 12.86
CA ALA A 345 -2.96 7.52 13.62
C ALA A 345 -3.01 8.92 12.98
N ARG A 346 -3.29 9.02 11.67
CA ARG A 346 -3.30 10.29 10.92
C ARG A 346 -4.72 10.76 10.56
N LEU A 347 -5.73 9.93 10.76
CA LEU A 347 -7.11 10.33 10.50
C LEU A 347 -7.59 11.35 11.55
N PRO A 348 -8.35 12.38 11.17
CA PRO A 348 -8.94 13.32 12.12
C PRO A 348 -9.76 12.64 13.23
N ALA A 349 -10.39 11.49 12.91
CA ALA A 349 -11.14 10.66 13.86
C ALA A 349 -10.34 10.26 15.10
N ALA A 350 -9.01 10.12 14.99
CA ALA A 350 -8.12 9.80 16.09
C ALA A 350 -8.04 10.87 17.20
N ARG A 351 -8.63 12.05 16.98
CA ARG A 351 -8.80 13.05 18.04
C ARG A 351 -9.94 12.70 19.01
N HIS A 352 -10.87 11.83 18.60
CA HIS A 352 -12.02 11.45 19.41
C HIS A 352 -11.71 10.25 20.32
N PRO A 353 -12.14 10.28 21.60
CA PRO A 353 -11.86 9.19 22.55
C PRO A 353 -12.34 7.81 22.10
N TRP A 354 -13.52 7.72 21.50
CA TRP A 354 -14.09 6.44 21.04
C TRP A 354 -13.20 5.75 19.99
N PHE A 355 -12.58 6.53 19.10
CA PHE A 355 -11.71 5.98 18.06
C PHE A 355 -10.42 5.46 18.68
N ARG A 356 -9.83 6.21 19.62
CA ARG A 356 -8.64 5.75 20.38
C ARG A 356 -8.92 4.43 21.08
N GLU A 357 -10.07 4.33 21.76
CA GLU A 357 -10.48 3.10 22.45
C GLU A 357 -10.60 1.90 21.49
N VAL A 358 -11.19 2.09 20.30
CA VAL A 358 -11.27 1.04 19.29
C VAL A 358 -9.89 0.61 18.80
N ILE A 359 -9.00 1.55 18.51
CA ILE A 359 -7.65 1.26 17.99
C ILE A 359 -6.73 0.66 19.06
N GLU A 360 -6.87 1.06 20.33
CA GLU A 360 -6.00 0.63 21.44
C GLU A 360 -6.53 -0.66 22.11
N HIS A 361 -7.79 -0.67 22.60
CA HIS A 361 -8.33 -1.76 23.41
C HIS A 361 -8.91 -2.93 22.60
N ARG A 362 -9.49 -2.66 21.41
CA ARG A 362 -10.15 -3.73 20.63
C ARG A 362 -9.22 -4.36 19.59
N ALA A 363 -8.23 -3.63 19.10
CA ALA A 363 -7.16 -4.21 18.29
C ALA A 363 -6.31 -5.23 19.07
N GLU A 364 -6.22 -5.12 20.39
CA GLU A 364 -5.57 -6.11 21.26
C GLU A 364 -6.34 -7.43 21.32
N ARG A 365 -7.69 -7.39 21.37
CA ARG A 365 -8.53 -8.60 21.25
C ARG A 365 -8.44 -9.21 19.85
N GLY A 366 -8.25 -8.40 18.81
CA GLY A 366 -8.02 -8.88 17.45
C GLY A 366 -6.74 -9.70 17.29
N ARG A 367 -5.69 -9.42 18.08
CA ARG A 367 -4.47 -10.26 18.13
C ARG A 367 -4.78 -11.68 18.64
N SER A 368 -5.69 -11.81 19.60
CA SER A 368 -6.10 -13.10 20.14
C SER A 368 -6.95 -13.93 19.17
N HIS A 369 -7.61 -13.28 18.20
CA HIS A 369 -8.51 -13.91 17.23
C HIS A 369 -7.91 -14.05 15.82
N GLY A 370 -6.62 -13.74 15.67
CA GLY A 370 -5.94 -13.83 14.38
C GLY A 370 -6.59 -12.95 13.31
N LEU A 371 -6.67 -11.63 13.56
CA LEU A 371 -7.21 -10.64 12.61
C LEU A 371 -6.14 -9.78 11.91
N PHE A 372 -4.92 -9.81 12.45
CA PHE A 372 -3.81 -8.91 12.15
C PHE A 372 -2.50 -9.66 12.07
#